data_AF-A0A1V6V4Q0-F1
#
_entry.id   AF-A0A1V6V4Q0-F1
#
_cell.length_a   1.000
_cell.length_b   1.000
_cell.length_c   1.000
_cell.angle_alpha   90.00
_cell.angle_beta   90.00
_cell.angle_gamma   90.00
#
_symmetry.space_group_name_H-M   'P 1'
#
loop_
_entity.id
_entity.type
_entity.pdbx_description
1 polymer ?
#
loop_
_entity_poly.entity_id
_entity_poly.type
_entity_poly.pdbx_seq_one_letter_code
_entity_poly.pdbx_strand_id
1 'polypeptide(L)'
;RLQPSAGDGYAWSVTESKKSLLQSNLGSGSVGLYRSICEELGRSLEAVTPQTLQVAQSERGHLPEKETRPTGSDEKESGSFTAKIREMECANREISSELDRTRMHLEDSLRKKNELHAETLRLQDELGGVSSRVSHLEDELVRVTGGIDKAMRVLQVYQTQDGSAPEHGDRQDESVDSMDGTMLETPPVSIRVDAS
;
A
#
# COMPACT_ATOMS: atom_id res chain seq x y z
N ARG A 1 -16.44 52.13 3.03
CA ARG A 1 -15.42 52.84 3.83
C ARG A 1 -14.13 52.03 3.79
N LEU A 2 -12.98 52.66 3.56
CA LEU A 2 -11.69 51.96 3.56
C LEU A 2 -11.00 51.98 4.93
N GLN A 3 -11.36 52.92 5.80
CA GLN A 3 -10.80 53.02 7.14
C GLN A 3 -11.62 52.15 8.11
N PRO A 4 -10.99 51.15 8.76
CA PRO A 4 -11.66 50.32 9.76
C PRO A 4 -11.93 51.13 11.04
N SER A 5 -13.05 50.82 11.68
CA SER A 5 -13.46 51.36 12.97
C SER A 5 -12.87 50.53 14.11
N ALA A 6 -12.86 51.07 15.34
CA ALA A 6 -12.32 50.37 16.51
C ALA A 6 -13.00 49.01 16.80
N GLY A 7 -14.24 48.82 16.34
CA GLY A 7 -14.98 47.55 16.47
C GLY A 7 -14.77 46.54 15.33
N ASP A 8 -14.03 46.89 14.27
CA ASP A 8 -13.89 46.02 13.09
C ASP A 8 -12.87 44.88 13.32
N GLY A 9 -12.08 44.93 14.41
CA GLY A 9 -11.18 43.83 14.81
C GLY A 9 -9.91 43.68 13.96
N TYR A 10 -9.72 44.52 12.95
CA TYR A 10 -8.52 44.60 12.14
C TYR A 10 -8.14 46.07 11.88
N ALA A 11 -6.90 46.30 11.49
CA ALA A 11 -6.37 47.59 11.09
C ALA A 11 -5.53 47.45 9.81
N TRP A 12 -5.34 48.53 9.07
CA TRP A 12 -4.44 48.53 7.93
C TRP A 12 -3.02 48.86 8.36
N SER A 13 -2.10 47.93 8.13
CA SER A 13 -0.67 48.22 8.02
C SER A 13 -0.39 48.76 6.62
N VAL A 14 0.17 49.97 6.54
CA VAL A 14 0.40 50.66 5.28
C VAL A 14 1.77 51.32 5.28
N THR A 15 2.49 51.22 4.16
CA THR A 15 3.71 52.02 3.97
C THR A 15 3.35 53.50 3.77
N GLU A 16 4.17 54.43 4.28
CA GLU A 16 3.81 55.85 4.28
C GLU A 16 3.53 56.39 2.85
N SER A 17 4.23 55.86 1.84
CA SER A 17 4.04 56.21 0.43
C SER A 17 2.68 55.80 -0.16
N LYS A 18 1.95 54.86 0.47
CA LYS A 18 0.68 54.31 -0.03
C LYS A 18 -0.52 54.63 0.86
N LYS A 19 -0.32 55.37 1.96
CA LYS A 19 -1.36 55.74 2.93
C LYS A 19 -2.53 56.52 2.32
N SER A 20 -2.26 57.35 1.31
CA SER A 20 -3.29 58.14 0.61
C SER A 20 -4.32 57.28 -0.12
N LEU A 21 -3.98 56.03 -0.49
CA LEU A 21 -4.90 55.11 -1.16
C LEU A 21 -6.10 54.73 -0.29
N LEU A 22 -5.95 54.76 1.04
CA LEU A 22 -7.02 54.42 1.98
C LEU A 22 -7.73 55.63 2.59
N GLN A 23 -7.30 56.85 2.27
CA GLN A 23 -7.90 58.08 2.79
C GLN A 23 -9.18 58.47 2.05
N SER A 24 -9.33 58.01 0.80
CA SER A 24 -10.51 58.28 -0.02
C SER A 24 -11.53 57.14 0.10
N ASN A 25 -12.81 57.46 -0.11
CA ASN A 25 -13.87 56.45 -0.16
C ASN A 25 -14.01 55.91 -1.57
N LEU A 26 -14.21 54.59 -1.69
CA LEU A 26 -14.62 53.98 -2.96
C LEU A 26 -16.10 54.32 -3.22
N GLY A 27 -16.37 54.89 -4.39
CA GLY A 27 -17.70 55.31 -4.84
C GLY A 27 -17.88 55.07 -6.34
N SER A 28 -19.01 55.48 -6.91
CA SER A 28 -19.24 55.35 -8.35
C SER A 28 -18.23 56.19 -9.14
N GLY A 29 -17.34 55.54 -9.90
CA GLY A 29 -16.30 56.20 -10.70
C GLY A 29 -14.86 55.99 -10.20
N SER A 30 -14.65 55.36 -9.04
CA SER A 30 -13.30 55.15 -8.47
C SER A 30 -12.64 53.83 -8.89
N VAL A 31 -12.93 53.32 -10.10
CA VAL A 31 -12.42 52.02 -10.58
C VAL A 31 -10.89 51.99 -10.65
N GLY A 32 -10.27 53.11 -11.04
CA GLY A 32 -8.81 53.26 -11.05
C GLY A 32 -8.20 53.14 -9.65
N LEU A 33 -8.79 53.81 -8.67
CA LEU A 33 -8.37 53.74 -7.26
C LEU A 33 -8.53 52.32 -6.70
N TYR A 34 -9.65 51.66 -6.97
CA TYR A 34 -9.86 50.27 -6.57
C TYR A 34 -8.77 49.36 -7.13
N ARG A 35 -8.44 49.51 -8.42
CA ARG A 35 -7.36 48.74 -9.06
C ARG A 35 -6.01 48.99 -8.37
N SER A 36 -5.66 50.25 -8.10
CA SER A 36 -4.42 50.61 -7.41
C SER A 36 -4.36 50.03 -5.99
N ILE A 37 -5.48 50.01 -5.26
CA ILE A 37 -5.55 49.34 -3.96
C ILE A 37 -5.31 47.85 -4.13
N CYS A 38 -6.00 47.18 -5.06
CA CYS A 38 -5.83 45.74 -5.30
C CYS A 38 -4.40 45.36 -5.65
N GLU A 39 -3.71 46.19 -6.43
CA GLU A 39 -2.30 45.99 -6.76
C GLU A 39 -1.41 46.10 -5.51
N GLU A 40 -1.69 47.01 -4.59
CA GLU A 40 -0.84 47.23 -3.42
C GLU A 40 -1.17 46.30 -2.23
N LEU A 41 -2.28 45.56 -2.28
CA LEU A 41 -2.65 44.57 -1.28
C LEU A 41 -1.62 43.44 -1.17
N GLY A 42 -1.22 43.13 0.06
CA GLY A 42 -0.21 42.12 0.38
C GLY A 42 1.23 42.52 0.02
N ARG A 43 1.45 43.77 -0.44
CA ARG A 43 2.78 44.36 -0.71
C ARG A 43 3.04 45.57 0.18
N SER A 44 2.16 46.56 0.06
CA SER A 44 2.25 47.85 0.76
C SER A 44 1.04 48.13 1.64
N LEU A 45 -0.04 47.38 1.44
CA LEU A 45 -1.30 47.46 2.18
C LEU A 45 -1.61 46.07 2.74
N GLU A 46 -1.82 45.97 4.04
CA GLU A 46 -2.10 44.69 4.65
C GLU A 46 -3.07 44.83 5.82
N ALA A 47 -4.09 43.97 5.84
CA ALA A 47 -4.93 43.85 7.02
C ALA A 47 -4.12 43.10 8.10
N VAL A 48 -4.08 43.69 9.29
CA VAL A 48 -3.41 43.13 10.46
C VAL A 48 -4.31 43.26 11.70
N THR A 49 -3.98 42.56 12.77
CA THR A 49 -4.65 42.80 14.06
C THR A 49 -4.23 44.17 14.62
N PRO A 50 -5.11 44.87 15.38
CA PRO A 50 -4.75 46.13 16.03
C PRO A 50 -3.52 46.03 16.94
N GLN A 51 -3.33 44.89 17.59
CA GLN A 51 -2.19 44.60 18.47
C GLN A 51 -0.88 44.53 17.68
N THR A 52 -0.88 43.81 16.56
CA THR A 52 0.29 43.73 15.67
C THR A 52 0.69 45.11 15.13
N LEU A 53 -0.29 45.93 14.77
CA LEU A 53 -0.03 47.29 14.29
C LEU A 53 0.60 48.18 15.38
N GLN A 54 0.12 48.09 16.63
CA GLN A 54 0.67 48.87 17.76
C GLN A 54 2.12 48.49 18.08
N VAL A 55 2.46 47.20 18.03
CA VAL A 55 3.84 46.72 18.25
C VAL A 55 4.76 47.27 17.15
N ALA A 56 4.36 47.16 15.88
CA ALA A 56 5.14 47.66 14.75
C ALA A 56 5.37 49.18 14.77
N GLN A 57 4.43 49.94 15.35
CA GLN A 57 4.56 51.39 15.54
C GLN A 57 5.49 51.74 16.70
N SER A 58 5.44 50.99 17.81
CA SER A 58 6.34 51.20 18.96
C SER A 58 7.79 50.85 18.62
N GLU A 59 8.04 49.77 17.89
CA GLU A 59 9.38 49.35 17.47
C GLU A 59 10.04 50.36 16.51
N ARG A 60 9.25 51.14 15.76
CA ARG A 60 9.76 52.18 14.86
C ARG A 60 10.22 53.45 15.60
N GLY A 61 9.83 53.62 16.87
CA GLY A 61 10.18 54.75 17.72
C GLY A 61 11.39 54.52 18.65
N HIS A 62 11.87 53.29 18.80
CA HIS A 62 12.98 52.95 19.69
C HIS A 62 14.18 52.41 18.91
N LEU A 63 15.29 53.17 18.90
CA LEU A 63 16.61 52.55 18.74
C LEU A 63 16.84 51.54 19.88
N PRO A 64 17.48 50.39 19.65
CA PRO A 64 17.69 49.40 20.69
C PRO A 64 18.86 49.83 21.58
N GLU A 65 18.56 50.27 22.79
CA GLU A 65 19.49 50.11 23.90
C GLU A 65 19.33 48.69 24.46
N LYS A 66 20.47 48.06 24.73
CA LYS A 66 20.67 46.63 24.97
C LYS A 66 19.83 46.03 26.11
N GLU A 67 19.67 44.72 25.98
CA GLU A 67 19.40 43.74 27.04
C GLU A 67 18.00 43.77 27.68
N THR A 68 17.13 42.91 27.15
CA THR A 68 16.50 41.90 28.00
C THR A 68 16.07 40.69 27.18
N ARG A 69 16.50 39.53 27.67
CA ARG A 69 16.28 38.17 27.18
C ARG A 69 14.78 37.90 26.94
N PRO A 70 14.34 37.40 25.77
CA PRO A 70 12.95 36.99 25.61
C PRO A 70 12.79 35.57 26.16
N THR A 71 12.27 35.49 27.38
CA THR A 71 11.73 34.23 27.91
C THR A 71 10.32 34.07 27.33
N GLY A 72 10.17 33.08 26.45
CA GLY A 72 8.89 32.50 26.04
C GLY A 72 7.87 33.46 25.42
N SER A 73 8.02 33.78 24.13
CA SER A 73 6.84 34.11 23.33
C SER A 73 6.35 32.82 22.68
N ASP A 74 5.25 32.29 23.19
CA ASP A 74 4.35 31.46 22.42
C ASP A 74 4.19 32.06 21.02
N GLU A 75 4.23 31.18 20.03
CA GLU A 75 3.82 31.34 18.64
C GLU A 75 3.40 32.78 18.29
N LYS A 76 4.36 33.57 17.82
CA LYS A 76 4.09 34.88 17.20
C LYS A 76 3.39 34.59 15.88
N GLU A 77 2.10 34.29 15.96
CA GLU A 77 1.17 34.17 14.84
C GLU A 77 1.44 35.38 13.94
N SER A 78 1.83 35.14 12.68
CA SER A 78 2.15 36.22 11.77
C SER A 78 0.90 37.10 11.68
N GLY A 79 0.93 38.27 12.32
CA GLY A 79 -0.27 39.09 12.51
C GLY A 79 -0.87 39.67 11.23
N SER A 80 -0.34 39.26 10.07
CA SER A 80 -0.94 39.52 8.78
C SER A 80 -1.83 38.38 8.29
N PHE A 81 -3.03 38.75 7.86
CA PHE A 81 -3.98 37.81 7.28
C PHE A 81 -3.47 37.21 5.96
N THR A 82 -2.69 37.93 5.16
CA THR A 82 -2.15 37.41 3.89
C THR A 82 -1.19 36.25 4.12
N ALA A 83 -0.29 36.38 5.09
CA ALA A 83 0.62 35.29 5.45
C ALA A 83 -0.15 34.06 5.93
N LYS A 84 -1.18 34.25 6.78
CA LYS A 84 -2.00 33.14 7.29
C LYS A 84 -2.78 32.43 6.18
N ILE A 85 -3.32 33.17 5.22
CA ILE A 85 -3.99 32.58 4.04
C ILE A 85 -3.01 31.72 3.25
N ARG A 86 -1.81 32.23 2.95
CA ARG A 86 -0.79 31.46 2.21
C ARG A 86 -0.35 30.21 2.97
N GLU A 87 -0.15 30.32 4.28
CA GLU A 87 0.17 29.18 5.16
C GLU A 87 -0.92 28.10 5.07
N MET A 88 -2.19 28.49 5.22
CA MET A 88 -3.32 27.58 5.09
C MET A 88 -3.43 26.96 3.70
N GLU A 89 -3.18 27.72 2.63
CA GLU A 89 -3.15 27.19 1.27
C GLU A 89 -2.03 26.16 1.07
N CYS A 90 -0.84 26.39 1.64
CA CYS A 90 0.25 25.42 1.65
C CYS A 90 -0.17 24.15 2.41
N ALA A 91 -0.68 24.29 3.63
CA ALA A 91 -1.11 23.17 4.46
C ALA A 91 -2.21 22.34 3.75
N ASN A 92 -3.20 23.00 3.13
CA ASN A 92 -4.25 22.32 2.37
C ASN A 92 -3.68 21.53 1.18
N ARG A 93 -2.69 22.07 0.47
CA ARG A 93 -2.02 21.35 -0.63
C ARG A 93 -1.24 20.14 -0.12
N GLU A 94 -0.56 20.27 1.01
CA GLU A 94 0.20 19.18 1.63
C GLU A 94 -0.73 18.05 2.06
N ILE A 95 -1.80 18.38 2.79
CA ILE A 95 -2.83 17.41 3.23
C ILE A 95 -3.47 16.73 2.01
N SER A 96 -3.79 17.48 0.96
CA SER A 96 -4.36 16.90 -0.26
C SER A 96 -3.39 15.91 -0.92
N SER A 97 -2.10 16.27 -0.99
CA SER A 97 -1.07 15.40 -1.54
C SER A 97 -0.86 14.13 -0.70
N GLU A 98 -0.93 14.25 0.63
CA GLU A 98 -0.83 13.11 1.54
C GLU A 98 -2.05 12.19 1.46
N LEU A 99 -3.25 12.76 1.32
CA LEU A 99 -4.48 12.02 1.08
C LEU A 99 -4.39 11.20 -0.21
N ASP A 100 -3.88 11.79 -1.29
CA ASP A 100 -3.72 11.09 -2.57
C ASP A 100 -2.69 9.96 -2.47
N ARG A 101 -1.53 10.20 -1.82
CA ARG A 101 -0.54 9.14 -1.55
C ARG A 101 -1.14 8.00 -0.74
N THR A 102 -1.91 8.31 0.30
CA THR A 102 -2.55 7.32 1.17
C THR A 102 -3.58 6.50 0.40
N ARG A 103 -4.37 7.14 -0.47
CA ARG A 103 -5.31 6.45 -1.36
C ARG A 103 -4.61 5.48 -2.31
N MET A 104 -3.52 5.92 -2.96
CA MET A 104 -2.73 5.05 -3.83
C MET A 104 -2.18 3.84 -3.07
N HIS A 105 -1.65 4.05 -1.85
CA HIS A 105 -1.15 2.96 -1.02
C HIS A 105 -2.25 1.97 -0.60
N LEU A 106 -3.45 2.47 -0.29
CA LEU A 106 -4.60 1.63 0.04
C LEU A 106 -5.03 0.77 -1.16
N GLU A 107 -5.11 1.36 -2.35
CA GLU A 107 -5.45 0.63 -3.58
C GLU A 107 -4.43 -0.47 -3.89
N ASP A 108 -3.13 -0.17 -3.74
CA ASP A 108 -2.06 -1.17 -3.93
C ASP A 108 -2.16 -2.30 -2.90
N SER A 109 -2.41 -1.96 -1.64
CA SER A 109 -2.61 -2.94 -0.56
C SER A 109 -3.82 -3.84 -0.84
N LEU A 110 -4.92 -3.26 -1.36
CA LEU A 110 -6.11 -4.02 -1.74
C LEU A 110 -5.85 -4.95 -2.92
N ARG A 111 -5.11 -4.50 -3.92
CA ARG A 111 -4.68 -5.32 -5.07
C ARG A 111 -3.88 -6.53 -4.58
N LYS A 112 -2.85 -6.30 -3.78
CA LYS A 112 -2.00 -7.36 -3.21
C LYS A 112 -2.79 -8.33 -2.34
N LYS A 113 -3.73 -7.83 -1.52
CA LYS A 113 -4.64 -8.68 -0.75
C LYS A 113 -5.48 -9.59 -1.65
N ASN A 114 -6.00 -9.06 -2.75
CA ASN A 114 -6.80 -9.86 -3.70
C ASN A 114 -5.94 -10.91 -4.40
N GLU A 115 -4.71 -10.57 -4.81
CA GLU A 115 -3.75 -11.51 -5.40
C GLU A 115 -3.42 -12.65 -4.43
N LEU A 116 -3.08 -12.34 -3.18
CA LEU A 116 -2.81 -13.35 -2.14
C LEU A 116 -4.03 -14.22 -1.84
N HIS A 117 -5.23 -13.63 -1.87
CA HIS A 117 -6.46 -14.38 -1.67
C HIS A 117 -6.72 -15.36 -2.83
N ALA A 118 -6.52 -14.93 -4.08
CA ALA A 118 -6.64 -15.80 -5.24
C ALA A 118 -5.63 -16.96 -5.17
N GLU A 119 -4.38 -16.67 -4.77
CA GLU A 119 -3.35 -17.69 -4.60
C GLU A 119 -3.68 -18.68 -3.49
N THR A 120 -4.29 -18.22 -2.39
CA THR A 120 -4.76 -19.09 -1.31
C THR A 120 -5.81 -20.06 -1.81
N LEU A 121 -6.78 -19.59 -2.60
CA LEU A 121 -7.82 -20.44 -3.19
C LEU A 121 -7.23 -21.46 -4.17
N ARG A 122 -6.25 -21.05 -4.99
CA ARG A 122 -5.55 -21.94 -5.91
C ARG A 122 -4.84 -23.06 -5.16
N LEU A 123 -4.06 -22.73 -4.13
CA LEU A 123 -3.34 -23.72 -3.32
C LEU A 123 -4.29 -24.66 -2.57
N GLN A 124 -5.45 -24.16 -2.13
CA GLN A 124 -6.45 -24.99 -1.46
C GLN A 124 -7.07 -26.02 -2.41
N ASP A 125 -7.35 -25.63 -3.66
CA ASP A 125 -7.81 -26.55 -4.71
C ASP A 125 -6.76 -27.62 -5.04
N GLU A 126 -5.50 -27.20 -5.21
CA GLU A 126 -4.38 -28.13 -5.46
C GLU A 126 -4.19 -29.13 -4.31
N LEU A 127 -4.28 -28.66 -3.07
CA LEU A 127 -4.21 -29.51 -1.89
C LEU A 127 -5.37 -30.51 -1.86
N GLY A 128 -6.59 -30.08 -2.21
CA GLY A 128 -7.75 -30.97 -2.32
C GLY A 128 -7.57 -32.04 -3.39
N GLY A 129 -7.03 -31.68 -4.56
CA GLY A 129 -6.71 -32.60 -5.64
C GLY A 129 -5.64 -33.63 -5.24
N VAL A 130 -4.56 -33.19 -4.58
CA VAL A 130 -3.50 -34.08 -4.08
C VAL A 130 -4.06 -35.02 -3.02
N SER A 131 -4.83 -34.52 -2.06
CA SER A 131 -5.43 -35.33 -1.00
C SER A 131 -6.37 -36.41 -1.55
N SER A 132 -7.17 -36.07 -2.56
CA SER A 132 -8.04 -37.03 -3.25
C SER A 132 -7.24 -38.13 -3.95
N ARG A 133 -6.13 -37.77 -4.60
CA ARG A 133 -5.25 -38.73 -5.26
C ARG A 133 -4.53 -39.64 -4.27
N VAL A 134 -4.10 -39.12 -3.12
CA VAL A 134 -3.51 -39.93 -2.05
C VAL A 134 -4.51 -40.95 -1.54
N SER A 135 -5.73 -40.51 -1.21
CA SER A 135 -6.80 -41.40 -0.74
C SER A 135 -7.09 -42.52 -1.74
N HIS A 136 -7.16 -42.18 -3.03
CA HIS A 136 -7.33 -43.16 -4.08
C HIS A 136 -6.18 -44.20 -4.11
N LEU A 137 -4.92 -43.76 -4.05
CA LEU A 137 -3.78 -44.67 -4.05
C LEU A 137 -3.73 -45.55 -2.79
N GLU A 138 -4.18 -45.06 -1.64
CA GLU A 138 -4.32 -45.85 -0.41
C GLU A 138 -5.36 -46.96 -0.61
N ASP A 139 -6.51 -46.67 -1.22
CA ASP A 139 -7.53 -47.68 -1.55
C ASP A 139 -7.00 -48.74 -2.53
N GLU A 140 -6.25 -48.30 -3.54
CA GLU A 140 -5.59 -49.18 -4.50
C GLU A 140 -4.61 -50.13 -3.80
N LEU A 141 -3.78 -49.59 -2.90
CA LEU A 141 -2.80 -50.35 -2.13
C LEU A 141 -3.49 -51.42 -1.28
N VAL A 142 -4.53 -51.05 -0.52
CA VAL A 142 -5.31 -52.00 0.30
C VAL A 142 -5.89 -53.12 -0.56
N ARG A 143 -6.43 -52.79 -1.73
CA ARG A 143 -7.00 -53.80 -2.64
C ARG A 143 -5.93 -54.74 -3.18
N VAL A 144 -4.79 -54.22 -3.62
CA VAL A 144 -3.68 -55.03 -4.14
C VAL A 144 -3.13 -55.95 -3.06
N THR A 145 -2.88 -55.43 -1.85
CA THR A 145 -2.43 -56.24 -0.71
C THR A 145 -3.43 -57.35 -0.38
N GLY A 146 -4.73 -57.03 -0.33
CA GLY A 146 -5.76 -58.05 -0.10
C GLY A 146 -5.85 -59.10 -1.21
N GLY A 147 -5.51 -58.74 -2.45
CA GLY A 147 -5.37 -59.68 -3.58
C GLY A 147 -4.17 -60.62 -3.40
N ILE A 148 -3.01 -60.07 -3.01
CA ILE A 148 -1.80 -60.83 -2.71
C ILE A 148 -2.06 -61.83 -1.58
N ASP A 149 -2.70 -61.41 -0.48
CA ASP A 149 -3.03 -62.29 0.64
C ASP A 149 -3.95 -63.46 0.25
N LYS A 150 -4.87 -63.23 -0.69
CA LYS A 150 -5.71 -64.31 -1.24
C LYS A 150 -4.87 -65.26 -2.08
N ALA A 151 -4.01 -64.76 -2.96
CA ALA A 151 -3.13 -65.59 -3.79
C ALA A 151 -2.16 -66.42 -2.94
N MET A 152 -1.54 -65.81 -1.92
CA MET A 152 -0.66 -66.51 -0.98
C MET A 152 -1.37 -67.65 -0.25
N ARG A 153 -2.62 -67.45 0.21
CA ARG A 153 -3.42 -68.51 0.83
C ARG A 153 -3.70 -69.67 -0.14
N VAL A 154 -4.04 -69.37 -1.39
CA VAL A 154 -4.26 -70.40 -2.42
C VAL A 154 -2.99 -71.22 -2.63
N LEU A 155 -1.83 -70.56 -2.79
CA LEU A 155 -0.54 -71.25 -2.95
C LEU A 155 -0.19 -72.13 -1.74
N GLN A 156 -0.45 -71.66 -0.52
CA GLN A 156 -0.19 -72.42 0.70
C GLN A 156 -1.05 -73.70 0.78
N VAL A 157 -2.32 -73.64 0.35
CA VAL A 157 -3.20 -74.82 0.26
C VAL A 157 -2.60 -75.85 -0.71
N TYR A 158 -2.17 -75.43 -1.90
CA TYR A 158 -1.54 -76.33 -2.87
C TYR A 158 -0.27 -76.98 -2.32
N GLN A 159 0.61 -76.21 -1.66
CA GLN A 159 1.84 -76.74 -1.06
C GLN A 159 1.57 -77.79 0.03
N THR A 160 0.53 -77.60 0.85
CA THR A 160 0.13 -78.59 1.88
C THR A 160 -0.50 -79.86 1.29
N GLN A 161 -1.05 -79.77 0.07
CA GLN A 161 -1.69 -80.90 -0.60
C GLN A 161 -0.65 -81.76 -1.35
N ASP A 162 0.38 -81.13 -1.94
CA ASP A 162 1.47 -81.80 -2.68
C ASP A 162 2.52 -82.44 -1.75
N GLY A 163 2.71 -81.92 -0.53
CA GLY A 163 3.65 -82.45 0.47
C GLY A 163 3.25 -83.76 1.16
N SER A 164 2.21 -84.47 0.66
CA SER A 164 1.66 -85.69 1.28
C SER A 164 1.79 -86.97 0.45
N ALA A 165 2.55 -86.97 -0.65
CA ALA A 165 2.89 -88.18 -1.41
C ALA A 165 4.42 -88.47 -1.37
N PRO A 166 4.86 -89.73 -1.15
CA PRO A 166 6.26 -90.05 -0.94
C PRO A 166 7.06 -90.12 -2.24
N GLU A 167 8.36 -89.86 -2.11
CA GLU A 167 9.42 -90.04 -3.10
C GLU A 167 9.28 -91.30 -3.97
N HIS A 168 9.36 -91.14 -5.30
CA HIS A 168 10.07 -92.08 -6.17
C HIS A 168 10.33 -91.50 -7.56
N GLY A 169 11.58 -91.64 -8.03
CA GLY A 169 11.85 -91.83 -9.47
C GLY A 169 12.46 -90.66 -10.23
N ASP A 170 13.76 -90.48 -10.05
CA ASP A 170 14.80 -90.57 -11.09
C ASP A 170 14.58 -89.99 -12.52
N ARG A 171 15.62 -89.27 -12.94
CA ARG A 171 16.14 -89.00 -14.30
C ARG A 171 15.72 -87.78 -15.15
N GLN A 172 16.80 -87.05 -15.45
CA GLN A 172 17.27 -86.52 -16.75
C GLN A 172 16.72 -85.18 -17.24
N ASP A 173 17.52 -84.14 -16.97
CA ASP A 173 18.33 -83.44 -17.98
C ASP A 173 17.67 -83.21 -19.34
N GLU A 174 17.25 -81.97 -19.61
CA GLU A 174 17.52 -81.32 -20.89
C GLU A 174 17.39 -79.80 -20.80
N SER A 175 18.55 -79.16 -20.99
CA SER A 175 18.80 -77.84 -21.54
C SER A 175 17.71 -77.27 -22.45
N VAL A 176 17.28 -76.01 -22.20
CA VAL A 176 17.35 -74.96 -23.23
C VAL A 176 17.30 -73.56 -22.62
N ASP A 177 18.30 -72.81 -23.01
CA ASP A 177 18.52 -71.37 -22.97
C ASP A 177 17.35 -70.58 -23.58
N SER A 178 16.88 -69.51 -22.93
CA SER A 178 16.14 -68.46 -23.65
C SER A 178 16.08 -67.15 -22.87
N MET A 179 16.67 -66.14 -23.50
CA MET A 179 16.88 -64.78 -23.02
C MET A 179 15.59 -63.97 -22.89
N ASP A 180 15.51 -63.27 -21.77
CA ASP A 180 15.20 -61.85 -21.60
C ASP A 180 14.09 -61.25 -22.46
N GLY A 181 12.92 -61.11 -21.82
CA GLY A 181 11.75 -60.42 -22.34
C GLY A 181 11.83 -58.92 -22.13
N THR A 182 11.86 -58.20 -23.24
CA THR A 182 11.01 -57.03 -23.55
C THR A 182 10.88 -55.87 -22.55
N MET A 183 11.37 -54.71 -23.02
CA MET A 183 10.70 -53.41 -23.10
C MET A 183 10.20 -52.71 -21.82
N LEU A 184 10.77 -51.52 -21.56
CA LEU A 184 10.02 -50.25 -21.68
C LEU A 184 10.99 -49.07 -21.58
N GLU A 185 11.47 -48.62 -22.73
CA GLU A 185 12.15 -47.34 -22.89
C GLU A 185 11.09 -46.23 -22.84
N THR A 186 11.08 -45.44 -21.77
CA THR A 186 10.22 -44.26 -21.63
C THR A 186 10.72 -43.14 -22.54
N PRO A 187 9.86 -42.49 -23.36
CA PRO A 187 10.28 -41.31 -24.11
C PRO A 187 10.43 -40.08 -23.20
N PRO A 188 11.36 -39.14 -23.50
CA PRO A 188 11.58 -37.96 -22.68
C PRO A 188 10.48 -36.91 -22.85
N VAL A 189 10.10 -36.31 -21.72
CA VAL A 189 9.18 -35.18 -21.60
C VAL A 189 9.80 -33.93 -22.25
N SER A 190 9.13 -33.37 -23.25
CA SER A 190 9.50 -32.07 -23.82
C SER A 190 8.96 -30.93 -22.95
N ILE A 191 9.86 -30.22 -22.29
CA ILE A 191 9.56 -28.97 -21.56
C ILE A 191 9.52 -27.84 -22.59
N ARG A 192 8.33 -27.28 -22.85
CA ARG A 192 8.20 -25.97 -23.51
C ARG A 192 8.30 -24.90 -22.45
N VAL A 193 9.35 -24.09 -22.53
CA VAL A 193 9.50 -22.85 -21.78
C VAL A 193 8.95 -21.74 -22.67
N ASP A 194 7.75 -21.27 -22.37
CA ASP A 194 7.24 -20.02 -22.94
C ASP A 194 7.74 -18.86 -22.08
N ALA A 195 8.40 -17.92 -22.75
CA ALA A 195 8.99 -16.73 -22.17
C ALA A 195 7.93 -15.65 -21.94
N SER A 196 8.05 -14.90 -20.85
CA SER A 196 7.51 -13.55 -20.68
C SER A 196 8.46 -12.72 -19.83
#